data_AF-A0A966YXN7-F1
#
_entry.id   AF-A0A966YXN7-F1
#
_cell.length_a   1.000
_cell.length_b   1.000
_cell.length_c   1.000
_cell.angle_alpha   90.00
_cell.angle_beta   90.00
_cell.angle_gamma   90.00
#
_symmetry.space_group_name_H-M   'P 1'
#
loop_
_entity.id
_entity.type
_entity.pdbx_description
1 polymer ?
#
loop_
_entity_poly.entity_id
_entity_poly.type
_entity_poly.pdbx_seq_one_letter_code
_entity_poly.pdbx_strand_id
1 'polypeptide(L)' 'MRISELIDILRDKPSDADVEIAFVTPVDDDANEIVVNHFDVSAIFSPSEDSVLLISGEDDDVDELIDALEAGDELDAE' A
#
# COMPACT_ATOMS: atom_id res chain seq x y z
N MET A 1 -0.84 -1.45 -12.44
CA MET A 1 -2.30 -1.69 -12.40
C MET A 1 -2.99 -0.34 -12.40
N ARG A 2 -4.06 -0.15 -13.17
CA ARG A 2 -4.84 1.11 -13.13
C ARG A 2 -5.92 1.05 -12.04
N ILE A 3 -6.31 2.20 -11.50
CA ILE A 3 -7.39 2.31 -10.50
C ILE A 3 -8.69 1.66 -11.01
N SER A 4 -9.01 1.82 -12.30
CA SER A 4 -10.19 1.20 -12.91
C SER A 4 -10.19 -0.32 -12.84
N GLU A 5 -9.02 -0.96 -12.99
CA GLU A 5 -8.88 -2.41 -12.91
C GLU A 5 -8.98 -2.88 -11.46
N LEU A 6 -8.37 -2.13 -10.53
CA LEU A 6 -8.47 -2.39 -9.10
C LEU A 6 -9.92 -2.31 -8.61
N ILE A 7 -10.66 -1.27 -9.00
CA ILE A 7 -12.08 -1.12 -8.65
C ILE A 7 -12.90 -2.30 -9.14
N ASP A 8 -12.68 -2.79 -10.35
CA ASP A 8 -13.45 -3.92 -10.87
C ASP A 8 -13.19 -5.21 -10.07
N ILE A 9 -11.93 -5.43 -9.64
CA ILE A 9 -11.55 -6.54 -8.76
C ILE A 9 -12.19 -6.40 -7.36
N LEU A 10 -12.14 -5.19 -6.78
CA LEU A 10 -12.68 -4.93 -5.45
C LEU A 10 -14.21 -4.98 -5.43
N ARG A 11 -14.89 -4.60 -6.54
CA ARG A 11 -16.36 -4.61 -6.65
C ARG A 11 -16.96 -6.01 -6.48
N ASP A 12 -16.21 -7.07 -6.76
CA ASP A 12 -16.64 -8.45 -6.61
C ASP A 12 -16.48 -8.97 -5.16
N LYS A 13 -15.80 -8.23 -4.29
CA LYS A 13 -15.60 -8.59 -2.88
C LYS A 13 -16.76 -8.14 -2.00
N PRO A 14 -17.02 -8.86 -0.88
CA PRO A 14 -17.97 -8.39 0.11
C PRO A 14 -17.52 -7.05 0.71
N SER A 15 -18.48 -6.21 1.11
CA SER A 15 -18.22 -4.86 1.62
C SER A 15 -17.48 -4.80 2.96
N ASP A 16 -17.39 -5.93 3.66
CA ASP A 16 -16.74 -6.10 4.96
C ASP A 16 -15.40 -6.86 4.82
N ALA A 17 -14.89 -7.02 3.59
CA ALA A 17 -13.59 -7.64 3.36
C ALA A 17 -12.46 -6.66 3.68
N ASP A 18 -11.45 -7.15 4.40
CA ASP A 18 -10.20 -6.42 4.62
C ASP A 18 -9.37 -6.33 3.31
N VAL A 19 -8.59 -5.26 3.20
CA VAL A 19 -7.65 -5.04 2.09
C VAL A 19 -6.24 -5.21 2.63
N GLU A 20 -5.48 -6.13 2.03
CA GLU A 20 -4.09 -6.42 2.38
C GLU A 20 -3.16 -6.16 1.18
N ILE A 21 -1.93 -5.73 1.47
CA ILE A 21 -0.83 -5.62 0.50
C ILE A 21 0.18 -6.72 0.80
N ALA A 22 0.67 -7.38 -0.26
CA ALA A 22 1.74 -8.35 -0.14
C ALA A 22 3.01 -7.85 -0.85
N PHE A 23 4.14 -7.91 -0.15
CA PHE A 23 5.47 -7.69 -0.73
C PHE A 23 6.15 -9.03 -0.95
N VAL A 24 6.49 -9.30 -2.21
CA VAL A 24 7.26 -10.48 -2.60
C VAL A 24 8.73 -10.11 -2.60
N THR A 25 9.50 -10.73 -1.71
CA THR A 25 10.96 -10.53 -1.69
C THR A 25 11.54 -11.04 -3.01
N PRO A 26 12.46 -10.29 -3.66
CA PRO A 26 13.12 -10.75 -4.89
C PRO A 26 13.72 -12.14 -4.68
N VAL A 27 13.50 -13.03 -5.65
CA VAL A 27 14.08 -14.37 -5.66
C VAL A 27 15.21 -14.42 -6.67
N ASP A 28 16.41 -14.76 -6.20
CA ASP A 28 17.55 -15.10 -7.07
C ASP A 28 17.30 -16.46 -7.76
N ASP A 29 17.96 -16.72 -8.88
CA ASP A 29 17.83 -17.99 -9.63
C ASP A 29 18.18 -19.25 -8.78
N ASP A 30 18.94 -19.08 -7.70
CA ASP A 30 19.29 -20.13 -6.74
C ASP A 30 18.37 -20.20 -5.51
N ALA A 31 17.35 -19.33 -5.42
CA ALA A 31 16.43 -19.28 -4.29
C ALA A 31 15.47 -20.48 -4.30
N ASN A 32 15.49 -21.29 -3.23
CA ASN A 32 14.61 -22.45 -3.06
C ASN A 32 13.22 -22.10 -2.52
N GLU A 33 12.95 -20.85 -2.15
CA GLU A 33 11.69 -20.42 -1.56
C GLU A 33 11.35 -18.97 -1.95
N ILE A 34 10.05 -18.72 -2.18
CA ILE A 34 9.50 -17.38 -2.39
C ILE A 34 8.98 -16.89 -1.03
N VAL A 35 9.57 -15.82 -0.51
CA VAL A 35 9.09 -15.17 0.72
C VAL A 35 8.07 -14.10 0.34
N VAL A 36 6.86 -14.24 0.89
CA VAL A 36 5.76 -13.28 0.71
C VAL A 36 5.36 -12.76 2.08
N ASN A 37 5.46 -11.44 2.26
CA ASN A 37 5.05 -10.78 3.49
C ASN A 37 3.73 -10.05 3.25
N HIS A 38 2.75 -10.31 4.11
CA HIS A 38 1.41 -9.72 4.05
C HIS A 38 1.29 -8.63 5.10
N PHE A 39 0.63 -7.54 4.72
CA PHE A 39 0.44 -6.37 5.56
C PHE A 39 -0.97 -5.82 5.36
N ASP A 40 -1.65 -5.53 6.46
CA ASP A 40 -2.94 -4.82 6.45
C ASP A 40 -2.77 -3.38 5.98
N VAL A 41 -3.73 -2.86 5.22
CA VAL A 41 -3.74 -1.44 4.84
C VAL A 41 -4.30 -0.62 5.99
N SER A 42 -3.42 0.16 6.63
CA SER A 42 -3.78 1.06 7.73
C SER A 42 -4.37 2.38 7.21
N ALA A 43 -3.89 2.89 6.07
CA ALA A 43 -4.38 4.15 5.50
C ALA A 43 -4.28 4.24 3.97
N ILE A 44 -5.01 5.19 3.40
CA ILE A 44 -5.01 5.51 1.97
C ILE A 44 -4.76 7.00 1.79
N PHE A 45 -3.76 7.36 0.99
CA PHE A 45 -3.40 8.75 0.71
C PHE A 45 -3.33 9.00 -0.80
N SER A 46 -3.74 10.19 -1.26
CA SER A 46 -3.72 10.56 -2.67
C SER A 46 -2.84 11.80 -2.88
N PRO A 47 -1.54 11.65 -3.20
CA PRO A 47 -0.63 12.78 -3.36
C PRO A 47 -0.91 13.59 -4.63
N SER A 48 -1.67 13.02 -5.58
CA SER A 48 -2.09 13.69 -6.81
C SER A 48 -3.44 13.14 -7.29
N GLU A 49 -4.07 13.83 -8.24
CA GLU A 49 -5.36 13.41 -8.81
C GLU A 49 -5.28 12.07 -9.55
N ASP A 50 -4.08 11.64 -9.95
CA ASP A 50 -3.85 10.46 -10.78
C ASP A 50 -3.25 9.27 -10.01
N SER A 51 -2.97 9.42 -8.70
CA SER A 51 -2.31 8.36 -7.93
C SER A 51 -2.88 8.20 -6.52
N VAL A 52 -2.83 6.96 -6.05
CA VAL A 52 -3.22 6.58 -4.69
C VAL A 52 -2.10 5.73 -4.10
N LEU A 53 -1.76 6.01 -2.85
CA LEU A 53 -0.86 5.24 -2.02
C LEU A 53 -1.70 4.48 -0.99
N LEU A 54 -1.39 3.19 -0.87
CA LEU A 54 -1.88 2.35 0.21
C LEU A 54 -0.74 2.21 1.22
N ILE A 55 -0.99 2.59 2.46
CA ILE A 55 0.02 2.71 3.51
C ILE A 55 -0.28 1.63 4.55
N SER A 56 0.77 0.90 4.94
CA SER A 56 0.73 -0.04 6.05
C SER A 56 1.83 0.32 7.04
N GLY A 57 1.52 0.21 8.34
CA GLY A 57 2.41 0.56 9.43
C GLY A 57 1.68 0.56 10.76
N GLU A 58 2.41 0.87 11.84
CA GLU A 58 1.81 1.15 13.14
C GLU A 58 1.00 2.46 13.07
N ASP A 59 -0.15 2.51 13.74
CA ASP A 59 -1.10 3.64 13.60
C ASP A 59 -0.43 4.99 13.87
N ASP A 60 0.40 5.09 14.92
CA ASP A 60 1.10 6.33 15.28
C ASP A 60 2.06 6.83 14.16
N ASP A 61 2.80 5.92 13.53
CA ASP A 61 3.73 6.26 12.44
C ASP A 61 2.99 6.63 11.15
N VAL A 62 1.85 5.95 10.89
CA VAL A 62 1.00 6.21 9.73
C VAL A 62 0.35 7.59 9.84
N ASP A 63 -0.15 7.96 11.00
CA ASP A 63 -0.72 9.29 11.25
C ASP A 63 0.35 10.38 11.05
N GLU A 64 1.56 10.21 11.60
CA GLU A 64 2.67 11.16 11.43
C GLU A 64 3.08 11.32 9.95
N LEU A 65 3.12 10.22 9.20
CA LEU A 65 3.40 10.22 7.77
C LEU A 65 2.34 11.01 6.98
N ILE A 66 1.05 10.80 7.28
CA ILE A 66 -0.04 11.49 6.61
C ILE A 66 0.03 12.99 6.88
N ASP A 67 0.23 13.39 8.13
CA ASP A 67 0.37 14.80 8.51
C ASP A 67 1.54 15.47 7.76
N ALA A 68 2.68 14.79 7.63
CA ALA A 68 3.83 15.29 6.87
C ALA A 68 3.52 15.44 5.36
N LEU A 69 2.87 14.44 4.77
CA LEU A 69 2.46 14.45 3.37
C LEU A 69 1.46 15.57 3.06
N GLU A 70 0.50 15.83 3.95
CA GLU A 70 -0.46 16.93 3.82
C GLU A 70 0.20 18.31 3.96
N ALA A 71 1.25 18.41 4.78
CA ALA A 71 2.05 19.63 4.92
C ALA A 71 2.88 19.96 3.67
N GLY A 72 2.94 19.05 2.69
CA GLY A 72 3.72 19.20 1.47
C GLY A 72 5.20 18.89 1.66
N ASP A 73 5.54 18.09 2.67
CA ASP A 73 6.87 17.52 2.81
C ASP A 73 7.07 16.48 1.69
N GLU A 74 8.10 16.68 0.85
CA GLU A 74 8.49 15.63 -0.08
C GLU A 74 9.07 14.48 0.75
N LEU A 75 8.56 13.26 0.56
CA LEU A 75 9.17 12.07 1.15
C LEU A 75 10.59 11.92 0.58
N ASP A 76 11.56 12.59 1.18
CA ASP A 76 12.98 12.39 0.91
C ASP A 76 13.33 10.98 1.41
N ALA A 77 13.25 10.01 0.50
CA ALA A 77 13.77 8.67 0.72
C ALA A 77 15.30 8.75 0.73
N GLU A 78 15.91 8.87 1.91
CA GLU A 78 17.33 8.58 2.13
C GLU A 78 17.65 7.09 2.01
#